data_AF-A0A4Y1Q749-F1
#
_entry.id   AF-A0A4Y1Q749-F1
#
_cell.length_a   1.000
_cell.length_b   1.000
_cell.length_c   1.000
_cell.angle_alpha   90.00
_cell.angle_beta   90.00
_cell.angle_gamma   90.00
#
_symmetry.space_group_name_H-M   'P 1'
#
loop_
_entity.id
_entity.type
_entity.pdbx_description
1 polymer ?
#
loop_
_entity_poly.entity_id
_entity_poly.type
_entity_poly.pdbx_seq_one_letter_code
_entity_poly.pdbx_strand_id
1 'polypeptide(L)'
;EIQVVGASPETLCKVEANKVYNHAIAGTTKRGKTVEEDEKLAEQLSASEKDRAEHIMLVDLARNDVNRVCKPDTVVVDHLMQVQK
;
A
#
# COMPACT_ATOMS: atom_id res chain seq x y z
N GLU A 1 -12.33 -27.30 -17.98
CA GLU A 1 -11.46 -26.12 -17.90
C GLU A 1 -11.71 -25.38 -16.60
N ILE A 2 -10.69 -24.74 -16.03
CA ILE A 2 -10.83 -23.87 -14.86
C ILE A 2 -10.74 -22.43 -15.36
N GLN A 3 -11.71 -21.60 -14.95
CA GLN A 3 -11.71 -20.17 -15.22
C GLN A 3 -11.55 -19.41 -13.91
N VAL A 4 -10.74 -18.34 -13.93
CA VAL A 4 -10.50 -17.46 -12.78
C VAL A 4 -10.84 -16.04 -13.20
N VAL A 5 -11.69 -15.38 -12.40
CA VAL A 5 -12.09 -13.98 -12.59
C VAL A 5 -11.87 -13.27 -11.26
N GLY A 6 -11.20 -12.11 -11.29
CA GLY A 6 -10.90 -11.33 -10.10
C GLY A 6 -10.59 -9.87 -10.43
N ALA A 7 -10.75 -9.01 -9.44
CA ALA A 7 -10.43 -7.58 -9.51
C ALA A 7 -9.53 -7.24 -8.31
N SER A 8 -8.23 -7.51 -8.44
CA SER A 8 -7.27 -7.23 -7.36
C SER A 8 -7.13 -5.72 -7.15
N PRO A 9 -7.30 -5.20 -5.93
CA PRO A 9 -7.04 -3.80 -5.62
C PRO A 9 -5.54 -3.50 -5.43
N GLU A 10 -4.71 -4.54 -5.29
CA GLU A 10 -3.30 -4.42 -4.90
C GLU A 10 -2.37 -5.12 -5.89
N THR A 11 -1.19 -4.53 -6.10
CA THR A 11 -0.13 -5.08 -6.94
C THR A 11 0.94 -5.69 -6.05
N LEU A 12 1.08 -7.03 -6.11
CA LEU A 12 2.14 -7.73 -5.37
C LEU A 12 3.54 -7.26 -5.78
N CYS A 13 3.82 -7.21 -7.08
CA CYS A 13 5.08 -6.75 -7.63
C CYS A 13 4.92 -6.37 -9.10
N LYS A 14 5.56 -5.29 -9.52
CA LYS A 14 5.74 -4.92 -10.93
C LYS A 14 7.23 -4.75 -11.20
N VAL A 15 7.71 -5.30 -12.33
CA VAL A 15 9.09 -5.12 -12.78
C VAL A 15 9.08 -4.48 -14.16
N GLU A 16 9.69 -3.31 -14.29
CA GLU A 16 9.74 -2.56 -15.55
C GLU A 16 11.04 -1.77 -15.64
N ALA A 17 11.69 -1.78 -16.81
CA ALA A 17 12.93 -1.05 -17.05
C ALA A 17 14.00 -1.24 -15.94
N ASN A 18 14.16 -2.49 -15.47
CA ASN A 18 15.08 -2.86 -14.39
C ASN A 18 14.79 -2.18 -13.03
N LYS A 19 13.53 -1.82 -12.78
CA LYS A 19 13.03 -1.32 -11.50
C LYS A 19 11.95 -2.26 -10.95
N VAL A 20 12.02 -2.52 -9.66
CA VAL A 20 11.02 -3.29 -8.90
C VAL A 20 10.11 -2.30 -8.18
N TYR A 21 8.80 -2.50 -8.29
CA TYR A 21 7.77 -1.75 -7.60
C TYR A 21 6.94 -2.71 -6.75
N ASN A 22 6.66 -2.32 -5.52
CA ASN A 22 5.73 -3.00 -4.63
C ASN A 22 4.81 -1.94 -4.03
N HIS A 23 3.52 -2.27 -3.90
CA HIS A 23 2.53 -1.35 -3.35
C HIS A 23 1.80 -2.02 -2.19
N ALA A 24 2.37 -1.93 -0.99
CA ALA A 24 1.77 -2.45 0.23
C ALA A 24 0.59 -1.58 0.70
N ILE A 25 -0.59 -2.19 0.82
CA ILE A 25 -1.81 -1.54 1.30
C ILE A 25 -2.21 -2.12 2.67
N ALA A 26 -2.48 -1.25 3.63
CA ALA A 26 -2.96 -1.62 4.96
C ALA A 26 -3.82 -0.50 5.54
N GLY A 27 -4.74 -0.89 6.42
CA GLY A 27 -5.77 0.02 6.94
C GLY A 27 -6.90 0.20 5.92
N THR A 28 -8.14 0.14 6.40
CA THR A 28 -9.31 0.32 5.54
C THR A 28 -10.41 1.00 6.33
N THR A 29 -11.06 1.96 5.69
CA THR A 29 -12.29 2.56 6.19
C THR A 29 -13.33 2.55 5.08
N LYS A 30 -14.60 2.65 5.46
CA LYS A 30 -15.69 2.77 4.49
C LYS A 30 -15.59 4.12 3.76
N ARG A 31 -16.15 4.21 2.56
CA ARG A 31 -16.35 5.50 1.89
C ARG A 31 -17.46 6.31 2.59
N GLY A 32 -17.30 7.63 2.62
CA GLY A 32 -18.33 8.55 3.10
C GLY A 32 -19.49 8.68 2.10
N LYS A 33 -20.68 9.05 2.59
CA LYS A 33 -21.84 9.35 1.74
C LYS A 33 -21.75 10.74 1.11
N THR A 34 -20.97 11.63 1.72
CA THR A 34 -20.65 12.96 1.19
C THR A 34 -19.13 13.13 1.14
N VAL A 35 -18.67 14.16 0.44
CA VAL A 35 -17.23 14.47 0.33
C VAL A 35 -16.65 14.75 1.72
N GLU A 36 -17.38 15.48 2.55
CA GLU A 36 -16.96 15.86 3.90
C GLU A 36 -16.89 14.65 4.84
N GLU A 37 -17.84 13.71 4.71
CA GLU A 37 -17.78 12.46 5.49
C GLU A 37 -16.58 11.60 5.04
N ASP A 38 -16.31 11.54 3.74
CA ASP A 38 -15.22 10.76 3.17
C ASP A 38 -13.85 11.28 3.60
N GLU A 39 -13.67 12.59 3.58
CA GLU A 39 -12.45 13.27 4.06
C GLU A 39 -12.24 13.04 5.55
N LYS A 40 -13.30 13.18 6.37
CA LYS A 40 -13.22 12.90 7.79
C LYS A 40 -12.83 11.44 8.09
N LEU A 41 -13.36 10.48 7.34
CA LEU A 41 -13.00 9.06 7.50
C LEU A 41 -11.55 8.80 7.07
N ALA A 42 -11.09 9.45 5.99
CA ALA A 42 -9.70 9.37 5.55
C ALA A 42 -8.73 9.97 6.59
N GLU A 43 -9.07 11.10 7.20
CA GLU A 43 -8.30 11.71 8.30
C GLU A 43 -8.25 10.81 9.52
N GLN A 44 -9.38 10.19 9.89
CA GLN A 44 -9.44 9.24 11.00
C GLN A 44 -8.55 8.01 10.76
N LEU A 45 -8.60 7.45 9.55
CA LEU A 45 -7.72 6.33 9.18
C LEU A 45 -6.25 6.75 9.22
N SER A 46 -5.94 7.93 8.68
CA SER A 46 -4.58 8.49 8.66
C SER A 46 -4.04 8.77 10.07
N ALA A 47 -4.92 9.05 11.04
CA ALA A 47 -4.56 9.34 12.43
C ALA A 47 -4.53 8.08 13.33
N SER A 48 -5.05 6.94 12.86
CA SER A 48 -5.13 5.71 13.64
C SER A 48 -3.72 5.15 13.92
N GLU A 49 -3.31 5.14 15.18
CA GLU A 49 -2.02 4.58 15.60
C GLU A 49 -1.90 3.10 15.22
N LYS A 50 -2.99 2.34 15.35
CA LYS A 50 -3.05 0.94 14.97
C LYS A 50 -2.80 0.75 13.47
N ASP A 51 -3.60 1.41 12.62
CA ASP A 51 -3.51 1.21 11.17
C ASP A 51 -2.17 1.70 10.60
N ARG A 52 -1.61 2.78 11.16
CA ARG A 52 -0.27 3.26 10.82
C ARG A 52 0.81 2.25 11.20
N ALA A 53 0.72 1.64 12.39
CA ALA A 53 1.69 0.62 12.81
C ALA A 53 1.65 -0.60 11.90
N GLU A 54 0.45 -1.07 11.53
CA GLU A 54 0.25 -2.17 10.58
C GLU A 54 0.81 -1.82 9.19
N HIS A 55 0.55 -0.61 8.68
CA HIS A 55 1.07 -0.17 7.38
C HIS A 55 2.59 -0.09 7.36
N ILE A 56 3.21 0.51 8.39
CA ILE A 56 4.67 0.62 8.50
C ILE A 56 5.31 -0.77 8.52
N MET A 57 4.75 -1.70 9.29
CA MET A 57 5.25 -3.08 9.34
C MET A 57 5.24 -3.74 7.96
N LEU A 58 4.17 -3.57 7.16
CA LEU A 58 4.09 -4.13 5.81
C LEU A 58 5.03 -3.44 4.82
N VAL A 59 5.20 -2.12 4.92
CA VAL A 59 6.18 -1.38 4.11
C VAL A 59 7.60 -1.87 4.41
N ASP A 60 7.96 -2.07 5.67
CA ASP A 60 9.28 -2.57 6.05
C ASP A 60 9.49 -4.02 5.58
N LEU A 61 8.46 -4.86 5.65
CA LEU A 61 8.50 -6.21 5.07
C LEU A 61 8.74 -6.17 3.56
N ALA A 62 8.00 -5.32 2.84
CA ALA A 62 8.15 -5.15 1.39
C ALA A 62 9.56 -4.64 1.03
N ARG A 63 10.09 -3.66 1.78
CA ARG A 63 11.47 -3.18 1.60
C ARG A 63 12.48 -4.29 1.80
N ASN A 64 12.30 -5.13 2.81
CA ASN A 64 13.18 -6.28 3.07
C ASN A 64 13.14 -7.28 1.90
N ASP A 65 11.97 -7.55 1.34
CA ASP A 65 11.82 -8.45 0.20
C ASP A 65 12.48 -7.88 -1.07
N VAL A 66 12.28 -6.60 -1.36
CA VAL A 66 12.92 -5.91 -2.49
C VAL A 66 14.44 -5.86 -2.32
N ASN A 67 14.94 -5.60 -1.11
CA ASN A 67 16.37 -5.56 -0.79
C ASN A 67 17.11 -6.88 -1.08
N ARG A 68 16.41 -8.03 -1.08
CA ARG A 68 17.03 -9.33 -1.39
C ARG A 68 17.51 -9.43 -2.85
N VAL A 69 16.92 -8.62 -3.75
CA VAL A 69 17.15 -8.72 -5.20
C VAL A 69 17.57 -7.39 -5.85
N CYS A 70 17.52 -6.29 -5.11
CA CYS A 70 17.94 -4.96 -5.57
C CYS A 70 19.23 -4.49 -4.89
N LYS A 71 19.87 -3.45 -5.45
CA LYS A 71 21.00 -2.81 -4.78
C LYS A 71 20.48 -2.02 -3.57
N PRO A 72 21.03 -2.20 -2.35
CA PRO A 72 20.46 -1.59 -1.13
C PRO A 72 20.30 -0.06 -1.19
N ASP A 73 21.19 0.64 -1.87
CA ASP A 73 21.18 2.09 -2.07
C ASP A 73 20.07 2.58 -3.01
N THR A 74 19.45 1.68 -3.78
CA THR A 74 18.37 1.99 -4.73
C THR A 74 16.97 1.74 -4.16
N VAL A 75 16.86 1.11 -2.99
CA VAL A 75 15.55 0.77 -2.39
C VAL A 75 15.04 1.95 -1.58
N VAL A 76 14.03 2.62 -2.12
CA VAL A 76 13.40 3.81 -1.55
C VAL A 76 11.89 3.62 -1.40
N VAL A 77 11.30 4.31 -0.43
CA VAL A 77 9.84 4.46 -0.31
C VAL A 77 9.48 5.82 -0.89
N ASP A 78 8.75 5.83 -2.00
CA ASP A 78 8.32 7.06 -2.70
C ASP A 78 7.06 7.67 -2.08
N HIS A 79 6.12 6.83 -1.63
CA HIS A 79 4.90 7.23 -0.94
C HIS A 79 4.72 6.43 0.36
N LEU A 80 4.46 7.12 1.47
CA LEU A 80 4.26 6.51 2.79
C LEU A 80 2.97 7.03 3.42
N MET A 81 2.12 6.13 3.92
CA MET A 81 0.86 6.45 4.61
C MET A 81 -0.08 7.36 3.79
N GLN A 82 -0.13 7.18 2.47
CA GLN A 82 -1.05 7.91 1.60
C GLN A 82 -2.40 7.16 1.50
N VAL A 83 -3.50 7.82 1.88
CA VAL A 83 -4.84 7.26 1.72
C VAL A 83 -5.24 7.24 0.25
N GLN A 84 -5.68 6.07 -0.21
CA GLN A 84 -6.23 5.84 -1.56
C GLN A 84 -7.77 5.81 -1.50
N LYS A 85 -8.44 6.27 -2.57
CA LYS A 85 -9.90 6.39 -2.66
C LYS A 85 -10.51 5.38 -3.62
#